data_AF-A0A918DK02-F1
#
_entry.id   AF-A0A918DK02-F1
#
_cell.length_a   1.000
_cell.length_b   1.000
_cell.length_c   1.000
_cell.angle_alpha   90.00
_cell.angle_beta   90.00
_cell.angle_gamma   90.00
#
_symmetry.space_group_name_H-M   'P 1'
#
loop_
_entity.id
_entity.type
_entity.pdbx_description
1 polymer ?
#
loop_
_entity_poly.entity_id
_entity_poly.type
_entity_poly.pdbx_seq_one_letter_code
_entity_poly.pdbx_strand_id
1 'polypeptide(L)'
;MSPDGGYSAKRRPYLREHMDTYVQSEPGSLMFLGAKGGPIRRSGFNARTRWVDVVTEMGLPGLHFHDLRHTGNMLAGPSPARASRTSWRAWDTTTSEPP
;
A
#
# COMPACT_ATOMS: atom_id res chain seq x y z
N MET A 1 -3.87 1.26 26.50
CA MET A 1 -3.69 0.22 25.46
C MET A 1 -5.08 -0.09 24.91
N SER A 2 -5.48 0.54 23.80
CA SER A 2 -6.70 0.12 23.09
C SER A 2 -6.31 -1.02 22.16
N PRO A 3 -6.82 -2.24 22.37
CA PRO A 3 -6.79 -3.24 21.33
C PRO A 3 -7.82 -2.79 20.26
N ASP A 4 -7.80 -3.38 19.07
CA ASP A 4 -8.92 -3.32 18.10
C ASP A 4 -8.92 -2.13 17.08
N GLY A 5 -8.38 -2.36 15.89
CA GLY A 5 -9.09 -2.04 14.63
C GLY A 5 -9.14 -0.59 14.10
N GLY A 6 -8.66 0.42 14.82
CA GLY A 6 -8.84 1.84 14.44
C GLY A 6 -8.33 2.28 13.06
N TYR A 7 -7.18 1.75 12.60
CA TYR A 7 -6.61 2.10 11.28
C TYR A 7 -7.22 1.31 10.10
N SER A 8 -7.83 0.16 10.38
CA SER A 8 -8.56 -0.62 9.37
C SER A 8 -9.94 0.01 9.12
N ALA A 9 -10.60 0.48 10.18
CA ALA A 9 -11.94 1.05 10.10
C ALA A 9 -12.06 2.25 9.16
N LYS A 10 -11.03 3.13 9.12
CA LYS A 10 -11.04 4.33 8.28
C LYS A 10 -10.86 4.04 6.78
N ARG A 11 -10.33 2.87 6.40
CA ARG A 11 -10.11 2.50 4.98
C ARG A 11 -11.29 1.78 4.35
N ARG A 12 -12.11 1.11 5.16
CA ARG A 12 -13.24 0.28 4.69
C ARG A 12 -14.27 1.04 3.83
N PRO A 13 -14.67 2.28 4.16
CA PRO A 13 -15.65 3.01 3.33
C PRO A 13 -15.16 3.22 1.89
N TYR A 14 -13.90 3.66 1.74
CA TYR A 14 -13.29 3.88 0.42
C TYR A 14 -13.16 2.59 -0.39
N LEU A 15 -12.82 1.47 0.26
CA LEU A 15 -12.76 0.19 -0.45
C LEU A 15 -14.15 -0.25 -0.91
N ARG A 16 -15.18 -0.05 -0.08
CA ARG A 16 -16.56 -0.42 -0.43
C ARG A 16 -17.06 0.41 -1.63
N GLU A 17 -16.93 1.72 -1.55
CA GLU A 17 -17.28 2.63 -2.63
C GLU A 17 -16.57 2.27 -3.94
N HIS A 18 -15.27 1.94 -3.85
CA HIS A 18 -14.50 1.51 -5.01
C HIS A 18 -15.02 0.20 -5.59
N MET A 19 -15.35 -0.78 -4.74
CA MET A 19 -15.92 -2.06 -5.20
C MET A 19 -17.26 -1.86 -5.90
N ASP A 20 -18.14 -1.04 -5.32
CA ASP A 20 -19.48 -0.78 -5.87
C ASP A 20 -19.41 0.03 -7.18
N THR A 21 -18.43 0.92 -7.33
CA THR A 21 -18.34 1.84 -8.47
C THR A 21 -17.51 1.30 -9.63
N TYR A 22 -16.43 0.57 -9.36
CA TYR A 22 -15.39 0.28 -10.35
C TYR A 22 -15.10 -1.21 -10.58
N VAL A 23 -15.66 -2.11 -9.77
CA VAL A 23 -15.39 -3.55 -9.85
C VAL A 23 -16.60 -4.27 -10.42
N GLN A 24 -16.38 -5.12 -11.42
CA GLN A 24 -17.46 -5.94 -11.99
C GLN A 24 -17.90 -7.01 -10.98
N SER A 25 -19.19 -7.38 -11.04
CA SER A 25 -19.79 -8.34 -10.11
C SER A 25 -19.27 -9.77 -10.26
N GLU A 26 -18.60 -10.07 -11.38
CA GLU A 26 -18.12 -11.42 -11.69
C GLU A 26 -16.97 -11.85 -10.77
N PRO A 27 -16.96 -13.10 -10.28
CA PRO A 27 -15.83 -13.65 -9.54
C PRO A 27 -14.52 -13.54 -10.33
N GLY A 28 -13.46 -13.06 -9.68
CA GLY A 28 -12.15 -12.87 -10.31
C GLY A 28 -11.99 -11.55 -11.06
N SER A 29 -13.00 -10.67 -11.04
CA SER A 29 -12.87 -9.31 -11.55
C SER A 29 -11.71 -8.56 -10.90
N LEU A 30 -10.93 -7.87 -11.71
CA LEU A 30 -9.82 -7.07 -11.23
C LEU A 30 -10.34 -5.89 -10.42
N MET A 31 -9.85 -5.74 -9.19
CA MET A 31 -10.21 -4.60 -8.35
C MET A 31 -9.66 -3.29 -8.93
N PHE A 32 -8.48 -3.32 -9.54
CA PHE A 32 -7.85 -2.14 -10.14
C PHE A 32 -7.49 -2.40 -11.60
N LEU A 33 -8.15 -1.67 -12.48
CA LEU A 33 -7.97 -1.76 -13.92
C LEU A 33 -6.95 -0.72 -14.43
N GLY A 34 -6.09 -1.16 -15.34
CA GLY A 34 -5.30 -0.29 -16.19
C GLY A 34 -6.18 0.40 -17.23
N ALA A 35 -5.63 1.40 -17.93
CA ALA A 35 -6.37 2.24 -18.88
C ALA A 35 -7.12 1.47 -19.99
N LYS A 36 -6.67 0.25 -20.31
CA LYS A 36 -7.28 -0.63 -21.33
C LYS A 36 -8.15 -1.75 -20.74
N GLY A 37 -8.53 -1.67 -19.47
CA GLY A 37 -9.35 -2.70 -18.80
C GLY A 37 -8.60 -3.99 -18.42
N GLY A 38 -7.28 -4.06 -18.61
CA GLY A 38 -6.44 -5.15 -18.12
C GLY A 38 -5.79 -4.84 -16.76
N PRO A 39 -4.93 -5.72 -16.22
CA PRO A 39 -4.21 -5.46 -14.98
C PRO A 39 -3.32 -4.20 -15.06
N ILE A 40 -3.21 -3.47 -13.96
CA ILE A 40 -2.24 -2.36 -13.86
C ILE A 40 -0.83 -2.94 -13.88
N ARG A 41 -0.05 -2.57 -14.90
CA ARG A 41 1.38 -2.89 -14.98
C ARG A 41 2.19 -1.89 -14.15
N ARG A 42 3.32 -2.34 -13.60
CA ARG A 42 4.25 -1.50 -12.82
C ARG A 42 4.62 -0.20 -13.53
N SER A 43 4.94 -0.26 -14.83
CA SER A 43 5.31 0.92 -15.62
C SER A 43 4.17 1.92 -15.80
N GLY A 44 2.92 1.47 -15.78
CA GLY A 44 1.74 2.34 -15.89
C GLY A 44 1.20 2.84 -14.56
N PHE A 45 1.78 2.42 -13.43
CA PHE A 45 1.25 2.71 -12.11
C PHE A 45 1.23 4.22 -11.81
N ASN A 46 2.37 4.91 -11.98
CA ASN A 46 2.50 6.32 -11.67
C ASN A 46 1.53 7.19 -12.49
N ALA A 47 1.37 6.89 -13.79
CA ALA A 47 0.43 7.60 -14.64
C ALA A 47 -1.02 7.35 -14.18
N ARG A 48 -1.35 6.11 -13.80
CA ARG A 48 -2.71 5.74 -13.39
C ARG A 48 -3.13 6.33 -12.05
N THR A 49 -2.19 6.52 -11.14
CA THR A 49 -2.41 7.10 -9.81
C THR A 49 -2.09 8.59 -9.73
N ARG A 50 -1.58 9.19 -10.83
CA ARG A 50 -1.02 10.55 -10.84
C ARG A 50 0.00 10.76 -9.72
N TRP A 51 0.81 9.74 -9.44
CA TRP A 51 1.68 9.70 -8.25
C TRP A 51 2.61 10.91 -8.16
N VAL A 52 3.21 11.31 -9.29
CA VAL A 52 4.11 12.47 -9.35
C VAL A 52 3.38 13.74 -8.96
N ASP A 53 2.22 14.01 -9.56
CA ASP A 53 1.39 15.19 -9.24
C ASP A 53 1.01 15.20 -7.75
N VAL A 54 0.53 14.07 -7.23
CA VAL A 54 0.10 13.93 -5.83
C VAL A 54 1.25 14.24 -4.87
N VAL A 55 2.44 13.70 -5.13
CA VAL A 55 3.64 13.94 -4.30
C VAL A 55 4.08 15.40 -4.37
N THR A 56 4.01 16.03 -5.55
CA THR A 56 4.31 17.44 -5.73
C THR A 56 3.30 18.34 -5.01
N GLU A 57 2.01 18.08 -5.16
CA GLU A 57 0.92 18.83 -4.50
C GLU A 57 1.00 18.72 -2.96
N MET A 58 1.42 17.57 -2.44
CA MET A 58 1.65 17.38 -1.00
C MET A 58 2.97 18.01 -0.49
N GLY A 59 3.82 18.53 -1.37
CA GLY A 59 5.11 19.12 -1.00
C GLY A 59 6.13 18.10 -0.49
N LEU A 60 6.07 16.84 -0.96
CA LEU A 60 6.94 15.74 -0.51
C LEU A 60 7.90 15.27 -1.63
N PRO A 61 8.69 16.15 -2.27
CA PRO A 61 9.53 15.77 -3.40
C PRO A 61 10.49 14.64 -3.02
N GLY A 62 10.59 13.63 -3.89
CA GLY A 62 11.42 12.44 -3.65
C GLY A 62 10.70 11.28 -2.96
N LEU A 63 9.44 11.45 -2.51
CA LEU A 63 8.65 10.33 -1.99
C LEU A 63 8.30 9.34 -3.11
N HIS A 64 8.80 8.12 -3.00
CA HIS A 64 8.47 7.04 -3.90
C HIS A 64 7.32 6.20 -3.36
N PHE A 65 6.59 5.54 -4.28
CA PHE A 65 5.45 4.71 -3.88
C PHE A 65 5.85 3.55 -2.95
N HIS A 66 7.06 3.01 -3.07
CA HIS A 66 7.55 1.93 -2.20
C HIS A 66 7.79 2.38 -0.75
N ASP A 67 8.06 3.67 -0.51
CA ASP A 67 8.27 4.24 0.82
C ASP A 67 7.00 4.18 1.67
N LEU A 68 5.82 4.22 1.04
CA LEU A 68 4.54 4.02 1.72
C LEU A 68 4.46 2.65 2.37
N ARG A 69 4.97 1.62 1.67
CA ARG A 69 4.99 0.26 2.20
C ARG A 69 5.96 0.14 3.37
N HIS A 70 7.13 0.80 3.28
CA HIS A 70 8.11 0.81 4.37
C HIS A 70 7.53 1.48 5.62
N THR A 71 6.91 2.65 5.43
CA THR A 71 6.23 3.38 6.50
C THR A 71 5.09 2.55 7.11
N GLY A 72 4.26 1.93 6.27
CA GLY A 72 3.17 1.06 6.73
C GLY A 72 3.67 -0.13 7.57
N ASN A 73 4.78 -0.74 7.17
CA ASN A 73 5.42 -1.81 7.94
C ASN A 73 5.97 -1.32 9.28
N MET A 74 6.63 -0.15 9.30
CA MET A 74 7.13 0.45 10.55
C MET A 74 5.98 0.75 11.52
N LEU A 75 4.85 1.24 11.01
CA LEU A 75 3.66 1.55 11.80
C LEU A 75 2.90 0.28 12.26
N ALA A 76 2.92 -0.79 11.47
CA ALA A 76 2.29 -2.06 11.80
C ALA A 76 3.20 -2.98 12.64
N GLY A 77 4.50 -2.69 12.70
CA GLY A 77 5.47 -3.43 13.48
C GLY A 77 5.12 -3.41 14.97
N PRO A 78 5.50 -4.46 15.73
CA PRO A 78 5.22 -4.50 17.16
C PRO A 78 5.86 -3.30 17.84
N SER A 79 5.10 -2.57 18.67
CA SER A 79 5.68 -1.61 19.62
C SER A 79 6.78 -2.31 20.42
N PRO A 80 7.84 -1.61 20.86
CA PRO A 80 9.00 -2.22 21.53
C PRO A 80 8.64 -3.06 22.79
N ALA A 81 7.44 -2.90 23.36
CA ALA A 81 6.90 -3.74 24.42
C ALA A 81 6.44 -5.16 23.99
N ARG A 82 6.41 -5.47 22.69
CA ARG A 82 5.91 -6.77 22.15
C ARG A 82 6.84 -7.41 21.13
N ALA A 83 8.15 -7.25 21.31
CA ALA A 83 9.14 -7.94 20.50
C ALA A 83 9.36 -9.38 21.03
N SER A 84 8.46 -10.33 20.71
CA SER A 84 8.84 -11.75 20.68
C SER A 84 9.32 -12.09 19.29
N ARG A 85 10.62 -12.41 19.20
CA ARG A 85 11.39 -12.70 18.00
C ARG A 85 10.74 -13.80 17.15
N THR A 86 10.06 -13.42 16.07
CA THR A 86 9.74 -14.29 14.92
C THR A 86 9.86 -13.44 13.67
N SER A 87 10.72 -13.86 12.76
CA SER A 87 11.27 -13.04 11.67
C SER A 87 10.24 -12.80 10.56
N TRP A 88 9.90 -11.53 10.33
CA TRP A 88 9.13 -11.04 9.18
C TRP A 88 9.93 -11.02 7.87
N ARG A 89 10.59 -12.13 7.52
CA ARG A 89 11.18 -12.26 6.18
C ARG A 89 10.04 -12.41 5.17
N ALA A 90 9.75 -11.35 4.44
CA ALA A 90 9.67 -11.35 2.98
C ALA A 90 9.02 -10.06 2.49
N TRP A 91 9.83 -9.02 2.25
CA TRP A 91 9.71 -8.21 1.03
C TRP A 91 10.76 -7.11 0.81
N ASP A 92 11.65 -6.87 1.76
CA ASP A 92 12.79 -5.97 1.66
C ASP A 92 14.02 -6.70 1.08
N THR A 93 14.20 -6.63 -0.24
CA THR A 93 15.50 -7.00 -0.84
C THR A 93 16.42 -5.78 -0.83
N THR A 94 17.15 -5.60 0.26
CA THR A 94 18.55 -5.14 0.25
C THR A 94 19.14 -5.46 1.63
N THR A 95 19.97 -6.49 1.70
CA THR A 95 21.01 -6.55 2.72
C THR A 95 22.28 -6.97 1.99
N SER A 96 23.01 -5.97 1.51
CA SER A 96 24.46 -6.10 1.45
C SER A 96 24.92 -6.23 2.91
N GLU A 97 25.54 -7.35 3.27
CA GLU A 97 26.21 -7.50 4.57
C GLU A 97 27.40 -6.53 4.64
N PRO A 98 27.60 -5.78 5.75
CA PRO A 98 28.87 -5.11 6.01
C PRO A 98 29.91 -6.13 6.53
N PRO A 99 31.22 -5.84 6.38
CA PRO A 99 32.31 -6.83 6.50
C PRO A 99 32.45 -7.48 7.88
#